data_AF-A0A352EFX4-F1
#
_entry.id   AF-A0A352EFX4-F1
#
_cell.length_a   1.000
_cell.length_b   1.000
_cell.length_c   1.000
_cell.angle_alpha   90.00
_cell.angle_beta   90.00
_cell.angle_gamma   90.00
#
_symmetry.space_group_name_H-M   'P 1'
#
loop_
_entity.id
_entity.type
_entity.pdbx_description
1 polymer ?
#
loop_
_entity_poly.entity_id
_entity_poly.type
_entity_poly.pdbx_seq_one_letter_code
_entity_poly.pdbx_strand_id
1 'polypeptide(L)'
;MKQYLVVLLIGLSLYSCDFPDYYWKKMPECKVEIAVNHVSYLELYSPEDFRYTFITFIQENEEIIMHTKFVSENGCITVPILVEKWDKLEGMLKANGESYPKELYELNWSLQDRNGRTLVVYEDMHCIID
;
A
#
# COMPACT_ATOMS: atom_id res chain seq x y z
N MET A 1 28.46 -30.21 29.90
CA MET A 1 27.17 -29.48 29.93
C MET A 1 27.37 -27.96 29.94
N LYS A 2 28.08 -27.37 28.96
CA LYS A 2 28.19 -25.90 28.83
C LYS A 2 28.23 -25.37 27.38
N GLN A 3 28.36 -26.23 26.36
CA GLN A 3 28.45 -25.82 24.95
C GLN A 3 27.13 -25.85 24.18
N TYR A 4 26.10 -26.55 24.68
CA TYR A 4 24.81 -26.66 23.98
C TYR A 4 23.85 -25.47 24.22
N LEU A 5 24.16 -24.58 25.18
CA LEU A 5 23.30 -23.44 25.50
C LEU A 5 23.49 -22.26 24.53
N VAL A 6 24.65 -22.17 23.85
CA VAL A 6 24.97 -21.06 22.95
C VAL A 6 24.31 -21.25 21.57
N VAL A 7 24.09 -22.50 21.14
CA VAL A 7 23.43 -22.80 19.86
C VAL A 7 21.92 -22.50 19.91
N LEU A 8 21.29 -22.60 21.08
CA LEU A 8 19.86 -22.32 21.24
C LEU A 8 19.52 -20.83 21.17
N LEU A 9 20.48 -19.95 21.47
CA LEU A 9 20.31 -18.49 21.45
C LEU A 9 20.52 -17.86 20.07
N ILE A 10 21.22 -18.53 19.15
CA ILE A 10 21.40 -18.08 17.75
C ILE A 10 20.19 -18.47 16.89
N GLY A 11 19.40 -19.48 17.29
CA GLY A 11 18.18 -19.89 16.58
C GLY A 11 16.99 -18.95 16.73
N LEU A 12 17.02 -18.02 17.70
CA LEU A 12 15.93 -17.07 17.99
C LEU A 12 16.19 -15.66 17.45
N SER A 13 17.35 -15.41 16.83
CA SER A 13 17.72 -14.11 16.26
C SER A 13 17.51 -14.03 14.74
N LEU A 14 16.79 -14.99 14.14
CA LEU A 14 16.19 -14.77 12.83
C LEU A 14 15.02 -13.82 13.05
N TYR A 15 15.33 -12.52 13.01
CA TYR A 15 14.38 -11.46 12.77
C TYR A 15 13.44 -11.93 11.65
N SER A 16 12.25 -12.36 12.03
CA SER A 16 11.19 -12.61 11.06
C SER A 16 10.82 -11.25 10.52
N CYS A 17 11.34 -10.90 9.34
CA CYS A 17 10.75 -9.84 8.54
C CYS A 17 9.25 -10.19 8.43
N ASP A 18 8.41 -9.32 8.98
CA ASP A 18 6.96 -9.48 8.88
C ASP A 18 6.60 -9.26 7.41
N PHE A 19 6.14 -10.30 6.73
CA PHE A 19 5.74 -10.22 5.33
C PHE A 19 4.25 -10.56 5.25
N PRO A 20 3.46 -9.78 4.49
CA PRO A 20 2.06 -10.10 4.25
C PRO A 20 1.90 -11.52 3.70
N ASP A 21 0.80 -12.18 4.04
CA ASP A 21 0.50 -13.57 3.61
C ASP A 21 0.52 -13.76 2.07
N TYR A 22 0.33 -12.68 1.33
CA TYR A 22 0.32 -12.66 -0.13
C TYR A 22 1.62 -12.10 -0.74
N TYR A 23 2.65 -11.80 0.05
CA TYR A 23 3.92 -11.25 -0.42
C TYR A 23 4.56 -12.10 -1.53
N TRP A 24 4.52 -13.42 -1.36
CA TRP A 24 5.06 -14.36 -2.34
C TRP A 24 4.06 -14.78 -3.42
N LYS A 25 2.82 -14.27 -3.38
CA LYS A 25 1.78 -14.58 -4.36
C LYS A 25 1.86 -13.60 -5.53
N LYS A 26 1.73 -14.11 -6.75
CA LYS A 26 1.67 -13.26 -7.97
C LYS A 26 0.55 -12.22 -7.85
N MET A 27 0.85 -10.97 -8.17
CA MET A 27 -0.14 -9.89 -8.30
C MET A 27 -1.27 -10.35 -9.25
N PRO A 28 -2.55 -10.19 -8.86
CA PRO A 28 -3.67 -10.45 -9.77
C PRO A 28 -3.55 -9.59 -11.03
N GLU A 29 -3.95 -10.16 -12.16
CA GLU A 29 -3.99 -9.43 -13.41
C GLU A 29 -5.25 -8.58 -13.48
N CYS A 30 -5.13 -7.33 -13.94
CA CYS A 30 -6.30 -6.51 -14.22
C CYS A 30 -7.00 -7.03 -15.47
N LYS A 31 -8.10 -7.77 -15.28
CA LYS A 31 -8.91 -8.32 -16.37
C LYS A 31 -9.85 -7.28 -16.98
N VAL A 32 -10.34 -6.34 -16.16
CA VAL A 32 -11.31 -5.31 -16.53
C VAL A 32 -10.97 -4.02 -15.79
N GLU A 33 -10.89 -2.91 -16.53
CA GLU A 33 -10.79 -1.56 -15.94
C GLU A 33 -12.20 -1.09 -15.57
N ILE A 34 -12.39 -0.73 -14.30
CA ILE A 34 -13.67 -0.29 -13.75
C ILE A 34 -13.81 1.21 -14.02
N ALA A 35 -14.74 1.55 -14.92
CA ALA A 35 -15.02 2.93 -15.32
C ALA A 35 -16.22 3.52 -14.54
N VAL A 36 -16.11 3.60 -13.21
CA VAL A 36 -17.14 4.20 -12.34
C VAL A 36 -16.51 5.25 -11.42
N ASN A 37 -17.34 6.01 -10.69
CA ASN A 37 -16.84 6.90 -9.64
C ASN A 37 -16.11 6.08 -8.56
N HIS A 38 -14.82 6.36 -8.36
CA HIS A 38 -13.99 5.59 -7.43
C HIS A 38 -14.51 5.66 -5.98
N VAL A 39 -15.04 6.79 -5.52
CA VAL A 39 -15.57 6.90 -4.15
C VAL A 39 -16.74 5.95 -3.96
N SER A 40 -17.76 6.00 -4.82
CA SER A 40 -18.93 5.13 -4.71
C SER A 40 -18.56 3.65 -4.85
N TYR A 41 -17.51 3.35 -5.60
CA TYR A 41 -16.97 1.99 -5.65
C TYR A 41 -16.37 1.61 -4.31
N LEU A 42 -15.48 2.44 -3.75
CA LEU A 42 -14.76 2.17 -2.50
C LEU A 42 -15.66 2.17 -1.25
N GLU A 43 -16.86 2.76 -1.29
CA GLU A 43 -17.85 2.63 -0.21
C GLU A 43 -18.32 1.18 0.01
N LEU A 44 -18.14 0.31 -0.99
CA LEU A 44 -18.58 -1.09 -0.95
C LEU A 44 -17.48 -2.07 -0.54
N TYR A 45 -16.25 -1.60 -0.38
CA TYR A 45 -15.08 -2.44 -0.15
C TYR A 45 -14.20 -1.90 0.97
N SER A 46 -13.38 -2.78 1.50
CA SER A 46 -12.35 -2.49 2.49
C SER A 46 -10.96 -2.47 1.84
N PRO A 47 -9.95 -1.88 2.50
CA PRO A 47 -8.59 -1.92 1.99
C PRO A 47 -8.04 -3.34 1.76
N GLU A 48 -8.51 -4.34 2.50
CA GLU A 48 -8.06 -5.74 2.39
C GLU A 48 -8.56 -6.43 1.13
N ASP A 49 -9.58 -5.87 0.46
CA ASP A 49 -10.15 -6.42 -0.77
C ASP A 49 -9.30 -6.17 -2.02
N PHE A 50 -8.19 -5.42 -1.87
CA PHE A 50 -7.35 -4.99 -2.98
C PHE A 50 -5.87 -5.30 -2.76
N ARG A 51 -5.17 -5.45 -3.88
CA ARG A 51 -3.73 -5.27 -3.98
C ARG A 51 -3.41 -4.00 -4.76
N TYR A 52 -2.31 -3.35 -4.40
CA TYR A 52 -2.07 -1.98 -4.82
C TYR A 52 -0.79 -1.87 -5.63
N THR A 53 -0.86 -1.20 -6.77
CA THR A 53 0.34 -0.85 -7.55
C THR A 53 0.51 0.66 -7.56
N PHE A 54 1.68 1.12 -7.11
CA PHE A 54 2.05 2.54 -7.22
C PHE A 54 2.18 2.94 -8.69
N ILE A 55 1.65 4.12 -9.05
CA ILE A 55 1.81 4.69 -10.39
C ILE A 55 2.74 5.90 -10.34
N THR A 56 2.35 6.94 -9.60
CA THR A 56 3.12 8.19 -9.49
C THR A 56 2.60 9.04 -8.33
N PHE A 57 3.39 10.04 -7.93
CA PHE A 57 2.91 11.20 -7.18
C PHE A 57 2.67 12.38 -8.11
N ILE A 58 1.66 13.19 -7.82
CA ILE A 58 1.35 14.46 -8.50
C ILE A 58 1.08 15.53 -7.43
N GLN A 59 1.61 16.73 -7.62
CA GLN A 59 1.29 17.87 -6.76
C GLN A 59 0.16 18.71 -7.38
N GLU A 60 -0.95 18.87 -6.67
CA GLU A 60 -2.12 19.67 -7.09
C GLU A 60 -2.54 20.58 -5.94
N ASN A 61 -2.62 21.90 -6.17
CA ASN A 61 -3.07 22.88 -5.17
C ASN A 61 -2.37 22.74 -3.79
N GLU A 62 -1.05 22.57 -3.79
CA GLU A 62 -0.22 22.35 -2.58
C GLU A 62 -0.41 20.98 -1.89
N GLU A 63 -1.37 20.18 -2.33
CA GLU A 63 -1.57 18.80 -1.90
C GLU A 63 -0.76 17.84 -2.77
N ILE A 64 -0.32 16.71 -2.20
CA ILE A 64 0.29 15.64 -2.99
C ILE A 64 -0.66 14.46 -3.07
N ILE A 65 -0.90 14.03 -4.30
CA ILE A 65 -1.80 12.95 -4.65
C ILE A 65 -0.98 11.77 -5.13
N MET A 66 -1.16 10.62 -4.51
CA MET A 66 -0.62 9.34 -4.94
C MET A 66 -1.62 8.64 -5.84
N HIS A 67 -1.28 8.50 -7.12
CA HIS A 67 -2.08 7.68 -8.03
C HIS A 67 -1.71 6.22 -7.84
N THR A 68 -2.71 5.42 -7.49
CA THR A 68 -2.53 4.01 -7.15
C THR A 68 -3.54 3.18 -7.91
N LYS A 69 -3.10 2.07 -8.51
CA LYS A 69 -3.99 1.08 -9.11
C LYS A 69 -4.43 0.07 -8.05
N PHE A 70 -5.73 0.01 -7.80
CA PHE A 70 -6.37 -0.95 -6.90
C PHE A 70 -6.77 -2.14 -7.75
N VAL A 71 -6.29 -3.33 -7.42
CA VAL A 71 -6.53 -4.56 -8.19
C VAL A 71 -7.22 -5.57 -7.30
N SER A 72 -8.38 -6.05 -7.76
CA SER A 72 -9.14 -7.13 -7.12
C SER A 72 -9.44 -8.23 -8.14
N GLU A 73 -10.11 -9.29 -7.70
CA GLU A 73 -10.60 -10.33 -8.62
C GLU A 73 -11.66 -9.81 -9.62
N ASN A 74 -12.40 -8.76 -9.24
CA ASN A 74 -13.48 -8.17 -10.03
C ASN A 74 -12.99 -7.22 -11.12
N GLY A 75 -11.75 -6.74 -11.02
CA GLY A 75 -11.18 -5.76 -11.93
C GLY A 75 -10.19 -4.85 -11.22
N CYS A 76 -9.75 -3.81 -11.92
CA CYS A 76 -8.92 -2.77 -11.34
C CYS A 76 -9.47 -1.37 -11.58
N ILE A 77 -9.07 -0.44 -10.73
CA ILE A 77 -9.41 0.98 -10.82
C ILE A 77 -8.20 1.81 -10.40
N THR A 78 -8.00 2.95 -11.05
CA THR A 78 -6.98 3.92 -10.63
C THR A 78 -7.61 4.94 -9.69
N VAL A 79 -7.04 5.07 -8.50
CA VAL A 79 -7.57 5.91 -7.43
C VAL A 79 -6.56 7.00 -7.08
N PRO A 80 -6.97 8.28 -7.04
CA PRO A 80 -6.19 9.35 -6.45
C PRO A 80 -6.30 9.29 -4.92
N ILE A 81 -5.17 9.12 -4.23
CA ILE A 81 -5.11 9.10 -2.77
C ILE A 81 -4.40 10.36 -2.28
N LEU A 82 -5.05 11.14 -1.42
CA LEU A 82 -4.44 12.28 -0.74
C LEU A 82 -3.43 11.79 0.30
N VAL A 83 -2.20 12.31 0.22
CA VAL A 83 -1.11 11.96 1.15
C VAL A 83 -0.82 13.15 2.06
N GLU A 84 -1.33 13.08 3.28
CA GLU A 84 -1.04 14.07 4.34
C GLU A 84 0.07 13.58 5.29
N LYS A 85 0.23 12.25 5.39
CA LYS A 85 1.21 11.59 6.25
C LYS A 85 2.26 10.90 5.39
N TRP A 86 3.53 11.25 5.61
CA TRP A 86 4.64 10.83 4.74
C TRP A 86 5.50 9.71 5.30
N ASP A 87 5.41 9.42 6.59
CA ASP A 87 6.10 8.34 7.29
C ASP A 87 6.72 7.24 6.40
N LYS A 88 5.94 6.28 5.90
CA LYS A 88 6.46 5.16 5.08
C LYS A 88 6.62 5.50 3.61
N LEU A 89 6.11 6.65 3.16
CA LEU A 89 6.15 7.11 1.78
C LEU A 89 7.31 8.10 1.51
N GLU A 90 7.99 8.60 2.53
CA GLU A 90 8.97 9.69 2.40
C GLU A 90 10.17 9.28 1.53
N GLY A 91 10.64 8.04 1.71
CA GLY A 91 11.68 7.45 0.87
C GLY A 91 11.21 7.24 -0.57
N MET A 92 9.93 6.87 -0.75
CA MET A 92 9.33 6.65 -2.06
C MET A 92 9.20 7.95 -2.84
N LEU A 93 8.77 9.04 -2.20
CA LEU A 93 8.66 10.36 -2.83
C LEU A 93 10.02 10.85 -3.34
N LYS A 94 11.07 10.77 -2.51
CA LYS A 94 12.43 11.23 -2.85
C LYS A 94 13.02 10.51 -4.06
N ALA A 95 12.70 9.22 -4.23
CA ALA A 95 13.16 8.41 -5.36
C ALA A 95 12.13 8.31 -6.50
N ASN A 96 11.03 9.06 -6.44
CA ASN A 96 9.89 8.96 -7.36
C ASN A 96 9.40 7.50 -7.57
N GLY A 97 9.41 6.70 -6.51
CA GLY A 97 9.02 5.30 -6.54
C GLY A 97 10.06 4.31 -7.06
N GLU A 98 11.21 4.75 -7.56
CA GLU A 98 12.20 3.84 -8.17
C GLU A 98 12.85 2.87 -7.17
N SER A 99 13.02 3.30 -5.91
CA SER A 99 13.64 2.50 -4.86
C SER A 99 12.67 1.61 -4.07
N TYR A 100 11.37 1.74 -4.31
CA TYR A 100 10.33 1.00 -3.60
C TYR A 100 9.82 -0.18 -4.42
N PRO A 101 9.30 -1.24 -3.77
CA PRO A 101 8.53 -2.24 -4.47
C PRO A 101 7.38 -1.58 -5.23
N LYS A 102 7.15 -2.02 -6.48
CA LYS A 102 6.02 -1.52 -7.30
C LYS A 102 4.66 -1.75 -6.65
N GLU A 103 4.58 -2.73 -5.77
CA GLU A 103 3.40 -3.04 -4.98
C GLU A 103 3.44 -2.32 -3.63
N LEU A 104 2.33 -1.67 -3.28
CA LEU A 104 2.12 -1.07 -1.96
C LEU A 104 1.38 -2.08 -1.09
N TYR A 105 2.10 -2.77 -0.23
CA TYR A 105 1.53 -3.87 0.52
C TYR A 105 0.72 -3.37 1.72
N GLU A 106 -0.44 -3.98 1.92
CA GLU A 106 -1.43 -3.65 2.97
C GLU A 106 -1.67 -2.14 3.09
N LEU A 107 -1.78 -1.47 1.93
CA LEU A 107 -2.10 -0.06 1.88
C LEU A 107 -3.46 0.17 2.53
N ASN A 108 -3.47 1.00 3.56
CA ASN A 108 -4.65 1.37 4.30
C ASN A 108 -5.06 2.81 3.94
N TRP A 109 -6.35 3.02 3.81
CA TRP A 109 -6.94 4.29 3.38
C TRP A 109 -8.34 4.44 3.96
N SER A 110 -8.79 5.70 4.04
CA SER A 110 -10.13 6.03 4.50
C SER A 110 -10.83 6.99 3.54
N LEU A 111 -12.16 6.95 3.52
CA LEU A 111 -12.98 7.94 2.83
C LEU A 111 -13.28 9.08 3.81
N GLN A 112 -12.84 10.30 3.50
CA GLN A 112 -13.06 11.47 4.35
C GLN A 112 -13.78 12.57 3.58
N ASP A 113 -14.83 13.16 4.18
CA ASP A 113 -15.46 14.38 3.65
C ASP A 113 -14.61 15.60 4.01
N ARG A 114 -14.18 16.33 2.99
CA ARG A 114 -13.47 17.61 3.13
C ARG A 114 -14.20 18.65 2.28
N ASN A 115 -14.81 19.63 2.94
CA ASN A 115 -15.52 20.73 2.28
C ASN A 115 -16.61 20.25 1.30
N GLY A 116 -17.34 19.17 1.63
CA GLY A 116 -18.39 18.61 0.78
C GLY A 116 -17.90 17.76 -0.39
N ARG A 117 -16.62 17.39 -0.39
CA ARG A 117 -16.03 16.42 -1.32
C ARG A 117 -15.45 15.26 -0.53
N THR A 118 -15.93 14.05 -0.82
CA THR A 118 -15.31 12.83 -0.31
C THR A 118 -13.99 12.56 -1.04
N LEU A 119 -12.93 12.37 -0.28
CA LEU A 119 -11.58 12.06 -0.74
C LEU A 119 -11.14 10.72 -0.19
N VAL A 120 -10.25 10.03 -0.92
CA VAL A 120 -9.53 8.86 -0.42
C VAL A 120 -8.25 9.37 0.22
N VAL A 121 -8.06 9.11 1.51
CA VAL A 121 -6.93 9.61 2.30
C VAL A 121 -6.05 8.44 2.71
N TYR A 122 -4.74 8.59 2.52
CA TYR A 122 -3.74 7.62 2.96
C TYR A 122 -3.66 7.58 4.49
N GLU A 123 -3.68 6.38 5.07
CA GLU A 123 -3.56 6.19 6.52
C GLU A 123 -2.21 5.56 6.91
N ASP A 124 -1.90 4.41 6.30
CA ASP A 124 -0.67 3.66 6.53
C ASP A 124 -0.44 2.63 5.43
N MET A 125 0.71 1.95 5.44
CA MET A 125 0.94 0.74 4.64
C MET A 125 1.93 -0.20 5.33
N HIS A 126 2.00 -1.46 4.92
CA HIS A 126 3.03 -2.35 5.44
C HIS A 126 4.42 -1.93 4.97
N CYS A 127 5.39 -1.94 5.88
CA CYS A 127 6.77 -1.61 5.55
C CYS A 127 7.51 -2.87 5.09
N ILE A 128 8.04 -2.85 3.88
CA ILE A 128 8.82 -3.97 3.31
C ILE A 128 10.24 -3.49 3.04
N ILE A 129 10.84 -2.94 4.09
CA ILE A 129 12.26 -2.63 4.14
C ILE A 129 12.76 -3.06 5.52
N ASP A 130 13.88 -3.79 5.52
CA ASP A 130 14.70 -4.24 6.65
C ASP A 130 15.40 -3.05 7.35
#